data_AF-A0A4E0R2J1-F1
#
_entry.id   AF-A0A4E0R2J1-F1
#
_cell.length_a   1.000
_cell.length_b   1.000
_cell.length_c   1.000
_cell.angle_alpha   90.00
_cell.angle_beta   90.00
_cell.angle_gamma   90.00
#
_symmetry.space_group_name_H-M   'P 1'
#
loop_
_entity.id
_entity.type
_entity.pdbx_description
1 polymer ?
#
loop_
_entity_poly.entity_id
_entity_poly.type
_entity_poly.pdbx_seq_one_letter_code
_entity_poly.pdbx_strand_id
1 'polypeptide(L)'
;MADVRLLVILGEVRKGQQKELFGNELAEGFLTCPPEILRTIGDEVNQLASWDNLSVEDAAILSSATENISISVVCRPTTNTLSTAVKRLLTPPGGADVPVYAAIVYAGLIAEASAHLILPNYVFTPTALSDQIEALAAIYPKPADTENPRAYKAIHLHIACSAVPLGGEWRQLVGRPVGSVGGHAVQVSVNHTFSSSKASKPTASGDTNTPPACDPSDIDKLVTSVLSALPANSYECVSEPLIPRSWTDPTLKVSRPCLYVFPEGSGQAAIFAIPGYNMLVNAGCAHHPSFWPVANHLDRLDSVLLTHWGVDNLLGLSSVLPVAFARTDDAVLDSTLCLLTPPPNPSGFCKLPEANPTQSPLTMSIPREMAKLMNELKQQGTSIFPQTLTRGTKMANAAQAVQLFQKVGQGSLELFPLTPTDDDSAELRKVADDWAKASPGLIGASVPLGRSPPANKFTVPLLSHISASTLVVWKPSKDTEAILRVLFVAPNAHQARVLISLEAIVASNIYLRHARAVPSDYERKRTTATAPGRK
;
A
#
# COMPACT_ATOMS: atom_id res chain seq x y z
N MET A 1 -29.21 -14.52 -22.46
CA MET A 1 -27.76 -14.80 -22.58
C MET A 1 -27.07 -14.31 -21.32
N ALA A 2 -25.91 -14.88 -20.97
CA ALA A 2 -25.08 -14.33 -19.90
C ALA A 2 -24.19 -13.22 -20.47
N ASP A 3 -24.02 -12.14 -19.72
CA ASP A 3 -23.20 -10.99 -20.13
C ASP A 3 -21.81 -11.13 -19.49
N VAL A 4 -20.78 -11.39 -20.30
CA VAL A 4 -19.40 -11.59 -19.84
C VAL A 4 -18.57 -10.32 -20.03
N ARG A 5 -17.90 -9.87 -18.98
CA ARG A 5 -17.13 -8.62 -18.99
C ARG A 5 -15.77 -8.81 -18.35
N LEU A 6 -14.70 -8.56 -19.08
CA LEU A 6 -13.33 -8.79 -18.63
C LEU A 6 -12.59 -7.46 -18.58
N LEU A 7 -12.00 -7.18 -17.42
CA LEU A 7 -11.07 -6.07 -17.22
C LEU A 7 -9.68 -6.64 -17.00
N VAL A 8 -8.81 -6.47 -18.00
CA VAL A 8 -7.39 -6.83 -17.90
C VAL A 8 -6.62 -5.63 -17.39
N ILE A 9 -5.92 -5.79 -16.28
CA ILE A 9 -5.10 -4.75 -15.65
C ILE A 9 -3.64 -5.16 -15.73
N LEU A 10 -2.85 -4.42 -16.49
CA LEU A 10 -1.40 -4.52 -16.48
C LEU A 10 -0.86 -3.52 -15.45
N GLY A 11 -0.34 -4.02 -14.33
CA GLY A 11 0.16 -3.21 -13.23
C GLY A 11 1.61 -2.78 -13.39
N GLU A 12 2.22 -2.44 -12.27
CA GLU A 12 3.65 -2.10 -12.24
C GLU A 12 4.55 -3.31 -12.43
N VAL A 13 5.76 -3.11 -12.94
CA VAL A 13 6.72 -4.19 -13.22
C VAL A 13 8.15 -3.76 -12.96
N ARG A 14 9.00 -4.71 -12.60
CA ARG A 14 10.45 -4.49 -12.47
C ARG A 14 11.09 -4.29 -13.86
N LYS A 15 12.28 -3.70 -13.92
CA LYS A 15 13.13 -3.71 -15.13
C LYS A 15 13.43 -5.17 -15.55
N GLY A 16 13.22 -5.53 -16.82
CA GLY A 16 13.43 -6.90 -17.32
C GLY A 16 12.58 -7.27 -18.55
N GLN A 17 12.43 -8.57 -18.83
CA GLN A 17 11.59 -9.14 -19.92
C GLN A 17 10.08 -9.01 -19.63
N GLN A 18 9.55 -7.79 -19.63
CA GLN A 18 8.19 -7.51 -19.13
C GLN A 18 7.07 -8.18 -19.94
N LYS A 19 7.23 -8.28 -21.27
CA LYS A 19 6.21 -8.88 -22.15
C LYS A 19 5.98 -10.36 -21.85
N GLU A 20 7.05 -11.11 -21.58
CA GLU A 20 6.98 -12.54 -21.24
C GLU A 20 6.34 -12.75 -19.87
N LEU A 21 6.73 -11.91 -18.88
CA LEU A 21 6.14 -11.96 -17.54
C LEU A 21 4.65 -11.65 -17.57
N PHE A 22 4.21 -10.64 -18.31
CA PHE A 22 2.78 -10.37 -18.49
C PHE A 22 2.07 -11.51 -19.20
N GLY A 23 2.67 -12.12 -20.24
CA GLY A 23 2.06 -13.23 -20.96
C GLY A 23 1.78 -14.44 -20.07
N ASN A 24 2.80 -14.89 -19.33
CA ASN A 24 2.66 -16.03 -18.43
C ASN A 24 1.62 -15.75 -17.34
N GLU A 25 1.67 -14.57 -16.73
CA GLU A 25 0.76 -14.20 -15.63
C GLU A 25 -0.68 -14.00 -16.10
N LEU A 26 -0.90 -13.42 -17.28
CA LEU A 26 -2.24 -13.31 -17.87
C LEU A 26 -2.84 -14.68 -18.20
N ALA A 27 -2.04 -15.58 -18.78
CA ALA A 27 -2.50 -16.92 -19.12
C ALA A 27 -2.93 -17.69 -17.86
N GLU A 28 -2.11 -17.68 -16.81
CA GLU A 28 -2.47 -18.26 -15.52
C GLU A 28 -3.70 -17.58 -14.91
N GLY A 29 -3.78 -16.25 -14.95
CA GLY A 29 -4.91 -15.49 -14.44
C GLY A 29 -6.23 -15.85 -15.12
N PHE A 30 -6.26 -15.91 -16.46
CA PHE A 30 -7.45 -16.32 -17.21
C PHE A 30 -7.87 -17.75 -16.86
N LEU A 31 -6.90 -18.67 -16.72
CA LEU A 31 -7.19 -20.06 -16.33
C LEU A 31 -7.81 -20.18 -14.92
N THR A 32 -7.68 -19.17 -14.06
CA THR A 32 -8.35 -19.16 -12.76
C THR A 32 -9.81 -18.71 -12.81
N CYS A 33 -10.30 -18.24 -13.98
CA CYS A 33 -11.67 -17.76 -14.13
C CYS A 33 -12.72 -18.89 -14.02
N PRO A 34 -13.96 -18.56 -13.64
CA PRO A 34 -15.07 -19.52 -13.60
C PRO A 34 -15.37 -20.16 -14.98
N PRO A 35 -15.95 -21.37 -15.01
CA PRO A 35 -16.27 -22.09 -16.25
C PRO A 35 -17.12 -21.30 -17.26
N GLU A 36 -18.02 -20.45 -16.78
CA GLU A 36 -18.88 -19.62 -17.63
C GLU A 36 -18.08 -18.60 -18.45
N ILE A 37 -17.05 -18.00 -17.82
CA ILE A 37 -16.14 -17.07 -18.48
C ILE A 37 -15.27 -17.84 -19.47
N LEU A 38 -14.67 -18.94 -19.02
CA LEU A 38 -13.79 -19.78 -19.85
C LEU A 38 -14.49 -20.28 -21.12
N ARG A 39 -15.72 -20.78 -20.99
CA ARG A 39 -16.49 -21.25 -22.16
C ARG A 39 -16.78 -20.14 -23.15
N THR A 40 -17.16 -18.97 -22.66
CA THR A 40 -17.44 -17.81 -23.52
C THR A 40 -16.18 -17.32 -24.23
N ILE A 41 -15.02 -17.37 -23.57
CA ILE A 41 -13.73 -17.08 -24.22
C ILE A 41 -13.47 -18.10 -25.34
N GLY A 42 -13.59 -19.40 -25.07
CA GLY A 42 -13.36 -20.45 -26.08
C GLY A 42 -14.26 -20.31 -27.31
N ASP A 43 -15.54 -19.99 -27.11
CA ASP A 43 -16.51 -19.82 -28.19
C ASP A 43 -16.23 -18.57 -29.06
N GLU A 44 -15.69 -17.49 -28.48
CA GLU A 44 -15.61 -16.16 -29.10
C GLU A 44 -14.17 -15.68 -29.39
N VAL A 45 -13.12 -16.41 -28.99
CA VAL A 45 -11.71 -15.96 -29.09
C VAL A 45 -11.28 -15.55 -30.50
N ASN A 46 -11.79 -16.23 -31.52
CA ASN A 46 -11.46 -15.94 -32.91
C ASN A 46 -12.12 -14.62 -33.40
N GLN A 47 -13.23 -14.21 -32.78
CA GLN A 47 -13.94 -12.96 -33.09
C GLN A 47 -13.35 -11.76 -32.31
N LEU A 48 -12.72 -12.02 -31.16
CA LEU A 48 -12.03 -11.03 -30.32
C LEU A 48 -10.68 -10.52 -30.90
N ALA A 49 -10.38 -10.80 -32.16
CA ALA A 49 -9.09 -10.47 -32.79
C ALA A 49 -8.98 -9.01 -33.27
N SER A 50 -10.08 -8.24 -33.27
CA SER A 50 -10.05 -6.80 -33.57
C SER A 50 -10.05 -5.99 -32.28
N TRP A 51 -9.00 -5.19 -32.09
CA TRP A 51 -8.83 -4.31 -30.94
C TRP A 51 -8.98 -2.85 -31.35
N ASP A 52 -9.91 -2.15 -30.70
CA ASP A 52 -10.05 -0.72 -30.86
C ASP A 52 -9.08 -0.01 -29.92
N ASN A 53 -8.21 0.84 -30.49
CA ASN A 53 -7.36 1.73 -29.72
C ASN A 53 -8.23 2.88 -29.21
N LEU A 54 -8.41 2.96 -27.90
CA LEU A 54 -9.17 4.01 -27.25
C LEU A 54 -8.25 5.11 -26.71
N SER A 55 -8.79 6.33 -26.60
CA SER A 55 -8.04 7.48 -26.13
C SER A 55 -7.80 7.42 -24.61
N VAL A 56 -6.83 8.20 -24.10
CA VAL A 56 -6.53 8.30 -22.65
C VAL A 56 -7.75 8.73 -21.82
N GLU A 57 -8.71 9.42 -22.43
CA GLU A 57 -9.97 9.86 -21.78
C GLU A 57 -10.97 8.71 -21.55
N ASP A 58 -10.85 7.61 -22.32
CA ASP A 58 -11.78 6.48 -22.25
C ASP A 58 -11.43 5.44 -21.19
N ALA A 59 -10.42 5.71 -20.35
CA ALA A 59 -9.99 4.83 -19.27
C ALA A 59 -9.57 3.40 -19.67
N ALA A 60 -9.43 3.10 -20.96
CA ALA A 60 -8.94 1.84 -21.53
C ALA A 60 -8.01 2.13 -22.71
N ILE A 61 -6.97 1.31 -22.87
CA ILE A 61 -6.01 1.41 -23.98
C ILE A 61 -6.52 0.60 -25.17
N LEU A 62 -7.04 -0.60 -24.88
CA LEU A 62 -7.64 -1.48 -25.86
C LEU A 62 -9.03 -1.90 -25.38
N SER A 63 -9.97 -2.00 -26.30
CA SER A 63 -11.22 -2.72 -26.07
C SER A 63 -11.54 -3.64 -27.24
N SER A 64 -12.18 -4.76 -26.94
CA SER A 64 -12.78 -5.63 -27.94
C SER A 64 -14.10 -6.16 -27.37
N ALA A 65 -15.14 -6.22 -28.19
CA ALA A 65 -16.44 -6.70 -27.76
C ALA A 65 -17.15 -7.47 -28.86
N THR A 66 -17.86 -8.52 -28.46
CA THR A 66 -18.86 -9.23 -29.27
C THR A 66 -20.24 -9.09 -28.60
N GLU A 67 -21.24 -9.82 -29.09
CA GLU A 67 -22.59 -9.82 -28.47
C GLU A 67 -22.57 -10.35 -27.02
N ASN A 68 -21.63 -11.25 -26.69
CA ASN A 68 -21.64 -12.02 -25.44
C ASN A 68 -20.50 -11.66 -24.48
N ILE A 69 -19.40 -11.12 -24.99
CA ILE A 69 -18.19 -10.84 -24.23
C ILE A 69 -17.64 -9.46 -24.57
N SER A 70 -17.27 -8.71 -23.53
CA SER A 70 -16.52 -7.47 -23.66
C SER A 70 -15.21 -7.56 -22.89
N ILE A 71 -14.12 -7.11 -23.50
CA ILE A 71 -12.78 -7.08 -22.91
C ILE A 71 -12.26 -5.65 -22.96
N SER A 72 -11.84 -5.13 -21.82
CA SER A 72 -11.16 -3.84 -21.70
C SER A 72 -9.78 -4.06 -21.09
N VAL A 73 -8.76 -3.47 -21.69
CA VAL A 73 -7.37 -3.56 -21.20
C VAL A 73 -6.90 -2.19 -20.74
N VAL A 74 -6.43 -2.13 -19.50
CA VAL A 74 -5.79 -0.94 -18.92
C VAL A 74 -4.34 -1.27 -18.60
N CYS A 75 -3.41 -0.40 -18.98
CA CYS A 75 -2.02 -0.50 -18.57
C CYS A 75 -1.70 0.63 -17.61
N ARG A 76 -1.11 0.27 -16.46
CA ARG A 76 -0.65 1.18 -15.42
C ARG A 76 -1.69 2.28 -15.11
N PRO A 77 -2.95 1.90 -14.84
CA PRO A 77 -4.01 2.88 -14.66
C PRO A 77 -3.76 3.76 -13.43
N THR A 78 -4.14 5.04 -13.55
CA THR A 78 -4.31 5.91 -12.39
C THR A 78 -5.53 5.46 -11.57
N THR A 79 -5.68 5.94 -10.33
CA THR A 79 -6.86 5.67 -9.50
C THR A 79 -8.18 6.03 -10.21
N ASN A 80 -8.21 7.14 -10.96
CA ASN A 80 -9.41 7.60 -11.69
C ASN A 80 -9.74 6.70 -12.88
N THR A 81 -8.71 6.32 -13.64
CA THR A 81 -8.80 5.37 -14.76
C THR A 81 -9.35 4.04 -14.28
N LEU A 82 -8.77 3.48 -13.21
CA LEU A 82 -9.21 2.22 -12.63
C LEU A 82 -10.65 2.32 -12.12
N SER A 83 -11.00 3.38 -11.38
CA SER A 83 -12.35 3.58 -10.88
C SER A 83 -13.37 3.60 -12.03
N THR A 84 -13.05 4.26 -13.14
CA THR A 84 -13.92 4.31 -14.33
C THR A 84 -14.06 2.92 -14.97
N ALA A 85 -12.97 2.17 -15.08
CA ALA A 85 -12.98 0.81 -15.62
C ALA A 85 -13.82 -0.16 -14.76
N VAL A 86 -13.67 -0.11 -13.43
CA VAL A 86 -14.46 -0.92 -12.49
C VAL A 86 -15.94 -0.52 -12.53
N LYS A 87 -16.25 0.78 -12.67
CA LYS A 87 -17.64 1.25 -12.85
C LYS A 87 -18.29 0.66 -14.09
N ARG A 88 -17.58 0.66 -15.23
CA ARG A 88 -18.07 0.05 -16.47
C ARG A 88 -18.27 -1.46 -16.32
N LEU A 89 -17.29 -2.14 -15.72
CA LEU A 89 -17.33 -3.58 -15.45
C LEU A 89 -18.60 -3.97 -14.67
N LEU A 90 -18.97 -3.18 -13.65
CA LEU A 90 -20.06 -3.47 -12.72
C LEU A 90 -21.36 -2.71 -12.99
N THR A 91 -21.49 -2.03 -14.14
CA THR A 91 -22.73 -1.34 -14.51
C THR A 91 -23.88 -2.35 -14.62
N PRO A 92 -25.05 -2.12 -14.01
CA PRO A 92 -26.13 -3.11 -14.01
C PRO A 92 -26.60 -3.42 -15.45
N PRO A 93 -26.95 -4.68 -15.76
CA PRO A 93 -27.48 -5.05 -17.06
C PRO A 93 -28.86 -4.44 -17.30
N GLY A 94 -29.28 -4.35 -18.57
CA GLY A 94 -30.58 -3.77 -18.92
C GLY A 94 -31.82 -4.53 -18.42
N GLY A 95 -31.66 -5.78 -17.95
CA GLY A 95 -32.75 -6.63 -17.46
C GLY A 95 -32.40 -7.39 -16.18
N ALA A 96 -33.39 -7.55 -15.28
CA ALA A 96 -33.21 -8.18 -13.97
C ALA A 96 -32.81 -9.68 -14.04
N ASP A 97 -33.19 -10.37 -15.12
CA ASP A 97 -32.97 -11.81 -15.33
C ASP A 97 -31.64 -12.15 -16.02
N VAL A 98 -30.81 -11.14 -16.33
CA VAL A 98 -29.52 -11.31 -17.00
C VAL A 98 -28.42 -11.44 -15.94
N PRO A 99 -27.74 -12.59 -15.82
CA PRO A 99 -26.57 -12.70 -14.97
C PRO A 99 -25.37 -12.03 -15.66
N VAL A 100 -24.56 -11.30 -14.88
CA VAL A 100 -23.30 -10.72 -15.36
C VAL A 100 -22.15 -11.50 -14.76
N TYR A 101 -21.22 -11.95 -15.60
CA TYR A 101 -19.98 -12.59 -15.20
C TYR A 101 -18.82 -11.66 -15.52
N ALA A 102 -18.38 -10.93 -14.50
CA ALA A 102 -17.27 -10.00 -14.57
C ALA A 102 -15.97 -10.66 -14.08
N ALA A 103 -14.83 -10.31 -14.68
CA ALA A 103 -13.53 -10.66 -14.12
C ALA A 103 -12.55 -9.49 -14.18
N ILE A 104 -11.76 -9.35 -13.12
CA ILE A 104 -10.55 -8.53 -13.09
C ILE A 104 -9.36 -9.48 -13.19
N VAL A 105 -8.64 -9.44 -14.31
CA VAL A 105 -7.44 -10.24 -14.53
C VAL A 105 -6.23 -9.34 -14.42
N TYR A 106 -5.42 -9.57 -13.38
CA TYR A 106 -4.29 -8.72 -13.06
C TYR A 106 -2.97 -9.40 -13.41
N ALA A 107 -2.11 -8.66 -14.13
CA ALA A 107 -0.72 -9.05 -14.34
C ALA A 107 0.19 -7.87 -13.98
N GLY A 108 1.08 -8.06 -13.02
CA GLY A 108 1.97 -7.02 -12.52
C GLY A 108 2.42 -7.31 -11.10
N LEU A 109 3.15 -6.37 -10.51
CA LEU A 109 3.68 -6.45 -9.16
C LEU A 109 2.53 -6.64 -8.16
N ILE A 110 2.66 -7.62 -7.29
CA ILE A 110 1.64 -7.97 -6.31
C ILE A 110 2.27 -8.11 -4.94
N ALA A 111 1.61 -7.56 -3.91
CA ALA A 111 2.07 -7.71 -2.54
C ALA A 111 2.02 -9.19 -2.11
N GLU A 112 3.15 -9.71 -1.62
CA GLU A 112 3.22 -11.05 -1.07
C GLU A 112 2.21 -11.18 0.09
N ALA A 113 1.55 -12.34 0.17
CA ALA A 113 0.55 -12.70 1.17
C ALA A 113 -0.77 -11.90 1.15
N SER A 114 -0.77 -10.56 1.06
CA SER A 114 -2.04 -9.80 0.97
C SER A 114 -2.67 -9.85 -0.41
N ALA A 115 -1.88 -10.11 -1.45
CA ALA A 115 -2.30 -10.06 -2.85
C ALA A 115 -2.81 -8.67 -3.31
N HIS A 116 -2.40 -7.59 -2.65
CA HIS A 116 -2.72 -6.22 -3.10
C HIS A 116 -2.07 -5.93 -4.44
N LEU A 117 -2.82 -5.34 -5.37
CA LEU A 117 -2.33 -5.08 -6.73
C LEU A 117 -1.60 -3.74 -6.75
N ILE A 118 -0.35 -3.75 -7.20
CA ILE A 118 0.53 -2.56 -7.15
C ILE A 118 0.46 -1.82 -8.50
N LEU A 119 -0.02 -0.59 -8.46
CA LEU A 119 -0.17 0.32 -9.59
C LEU A 119 0.79 1.52 -9.44
N PRO A 120 0.99 2.35 -10.48
CA PRO A 120 2.07 3.34 -10.50
C PRO A 120 2.07 4.36 -9.36
N ASN A 121 0.87 4.73 -8.89
CA ASN A 121 0.67 5.73 -7.84
C ASN A 121 -0.46 5.32 -6.88
N TYR A 122 -0.80 4.04 -6.87
CA TYR A 122 -1.95 3.51 -6.17
C TYR A 122 -1.75 2.03 -5.84
N VAL A 123 -2.30 1.58 -4.72
CA VAL A 123 -2.34 0.16 -4.36
C VAL A 123 -3.82 -0.22 -4.31
N PHE A 124 -4.24 -1.12 -5.19
CA PHE A 124 -5.63 -1.57 -5.23
C PHE A 124 -5.85 -2.73 -4.26
N THR A 125 -6.71 -2.48 -3.29
CA THR A 125 -6.99 -3.38 -2.17
C THR A 125 -8.44 -3.88 -2.21
N PRO A 126 -8.76 -4.95 -1.46
CA PRO A 126 -10.15 -5.40 -1.31
C PRO A 126 -11.08 -4.33 -0.72
N THR A 127 -10.57 -3.50 0.19
CA THR A 127 -11.31 -2.38 0.78
C THR A 127 -11.61 -1.32 -0.27
N ALA A 128 -10.64 -0.96 -1.11
CA ALA A 128 -10.84 -0.03 -2.20
C ALA A 128 -11.90 -0.50 -3.23
N LEU A 129 -11.92 -1.80 -3.55
CA LEU A 129 -12.98 -2.37 -4.40
C LEU A 129 -14.35 -2.25 -3.71
N SER A 130 -14.42 -2.54 -2.41
CA SER A 130 -15.66 -2.45 -1.64
C SER A 130 -16.20 -1.02 -1.62
N ASP A 131 -15.35 -0.03 -1.38
CA ASP A 131 -15.70 1.40 -1.40
C ASP A 131 -16.21 1.82 -2.79
N GLN A 132 -15.61 1.31 -3.87
CA GLN A 132 -16.07 1.58 -5.24
C GLN A 132 -17.43 0.95 -5.53
N ILE A 133 -17.70 -0.26 -5.02
CA ILE A 133 -19.01 -0.93 -5.14
C ILE A 133 -20.07 -0.14 -4.35
N GLU A 134 -19.74 0.36 -3.15
CA GLU A 134 -20.65 1.19 -2.36
C GLU A 134 -20.96 2.51 -3.07
N ALA A 135 -19.94 3.18 -3.63
CA ALA A 135 -20.14 4.39 -4.43
C ALA A 135 -21.00 4.12 -5.69
N LEU A 136 -20.85 2.96 -6.33
CA LEU A 136 -21.68 2.53 -7.45
C LEU A 136 -23.13 2.25 -7.03
N ALA A 137 -23.34 1.64 -5.87
CA ALA A 137 -24.67 1.38 -5.33
C ALA A 137 -25.44 2.69 -5.08
N ALA A 138 -24.75 3.76 -4.70
CA ALA A 138 -25.36 5.09 -4.58
C ALA A 138 -25.76 5.70 -5.93
N ILE A 139 -25.02 5.41 -7.01
CA ILE A 139 -25.34 5.86 -8.38
C ILE A 139 -26.49 5.05 -8.98
N TYR A 140 -26.52 3.74 -8.72
CA TYR A 140 -27.52 2.81 -9.19
C TYR A 140 -28.30 2.20 -8.01
N PRO A 141 -29.24 2.94 -7.41
CA PRO A 141 -30.03 2.42 -6.29
C PRO A 141 -30.94 1.28 -6.74
N LYS A 142 -31.30 0.39 -5.80
CA LYS A 142 -32.28 -0.67 -6.06
C LYS A 142 -33.64 -0.05 -6.42
N PRO A 143 -34.30 -0.48 -7.51
CA PRO A 143 -35.62 0.00 -7.87
C PRO A 143 -36.65 -0.27 -6.76
N ALA A 144 -37.43 0.75 -6.40
CA ALA A 144 -38.42 0.71 -5.32
C ALA A 144 -39.77 0.14 -5.81
N ASP A 145 -39.79 -1.11 -6.28
CA ASP A 145 -41.05 -1.79 -6.60
C ASP A 145 -41.55 -2.57 -5.38
N THR A 146 -42.50 -1.97 -4.65
CA THR A 146 -43.16 -2.57 -3.47
C THR A 146 -44.27 -3.55 -3.82
N GLU A 147 -44.84 -3.46 -5.02
CA GLU A 147 -45.99 -4.28 -5.43
C GLU A 147 -45.59 -5.65 -6.00
N ASN A 148 -44.38 -5.78 -6.58
CA ASN A 148 -43.91 -7.05 -7.11
C ASN A 148 -42.35 -7.12 -7.05
N PRO A 149 -41.77 -7.68 -5.97
CA PRO A 149 -40.32 -7.71 -5.81
C PRO A 149 -39.69 -8.61 -6.88
N ARG A 150 -39.00 -8.00 -7.85
CA ARG A 150 -38.25 -8.74 -8.86
C ARG A 150 -37.00 -9.38 -8.24
N ALA A 151 -36.75 -10.65 -8.59
CA ALA A 151 -35.53 -11.34 -8.24
C ALA A 151 -34.43 -10.97 -9.25
N TYR A 152 -33.50 -10.11 -8.85
CA TYR A 152 -32.37 -9.73 -9.69
C TYR A 152 -31.29 -10.81 -9.61
N LYS A 153 -30.80 -11.28 -10.77
CA LYS A 153 -29.64 -12.18 -10.79
C LYS A 153 -28.38 -11.47 -10.32
N ALA A 154 -27.45 -12.21 -9.70
CA ALA A 154 -26.23 -11.62 -9.16
C ALA A 154 -25.27 -11.15 -10.27
N ILE A 155 -24.43 -10.17 -9.93
CA ILE A 155 -23.20 -9.87 -10.65
C ILE A 155 -22.11 -10.72 -10.02
N HIS A 156 -21.54 -11.66 -10.77
CA HIS A 156 -20.43 -12.50 -10.33
C HIS A 156 -19.12 -11.84 -10.72
N LEU A 157 -18.38 -11.31 -9.75
CA LEU A 157 -17.09 -10.66 -9.96
C LEU A 157 -15.95 -11.60 -9.55
N HIS A 158 -15.15 -12.01 -10.52
CA HIS A 158 -13.95 -12.80 -10.27
C HIS A 158 -12.69 -11.92 -10.17
N ILE A 159 -11.84 -12.15 -9.18
CA ILE A 159 -10.52 -11.52 -9.07
C ILE A 159 -9.45 -12.57 -9.36
N ALA A 160 -8.77 -12.43 -10.49
CA ALA A 160 -7.66 -13.26 -10.91
C ALA A 160 -6.33 -12.57 -10.59
N CYS A 161 -5.63 -13.10 -9.58
CA CYS A 161 -4.32 -12.69 -9.09
C CYS A 161 -3.42 -13.92 -8.89
N SER A 162 -3.12 -14.62 -9.98
CA SER A 162 -2.44 -15.93 -10.02
C SER A 162 -1.08 -15.97 -9.32
N ALA A 163 -0.31 -14.87 -9.36
CA ALA A 163 0.98 -14.73 -8.68
C ALA A 163 0.90 -14.98 -7.18
N VAL A 164 -0.27 -14.80 -6.57
CA VAL A 164 -0.57 -15.26 -5.21
C VAL A 164 -1.73 -16.25 -5.29
N PRO A 165 -1.48 -17.56 -5.50
CA PRO A 165 -2.54 -18.55 -5.76
C PRO A 165 -3.61 -18.62 -4.65
N LEU A 166 -3.20 -18.35 -3.42
CA LEU A 166 -4.09 -18.28 -2.26
C LEU A 166 -4.97 -17.01 -2.23
N GLY A 167 -4.87 -16.09 -3.18
CA GLY A 167 -5.73 -14.90 -3.30
C GLY A 167 -5.59 -13.86 -2.18
N GLY A 168 -4.80 -14.14 -1.14
CA GLY A 168 -4.52 -13.23 -0.03
C GLY A 168 -5.78 -12.67 0.63
N GLU A 169 -5.77 -11.36 0.88
CA GLU A 169 -6.87 -10.63 1.53
C GLU A 169 -8.12 -10.52 0.66
N TRP A 170 -8.06 -10.74 -0.66
CA TRP A 170 -9.25 -10.74 -1.51
C TRP A 170 -10.25 -11.83 -1.09
N ARG A 171 -9.78 -12.92 -0.46
CA ARG A 171 -10.65 -13.97 0.07
C ARG A 171 -11.62 -13.48 1.16
N GLN A 172 -11.36 -12.34 1.80
CA GLN A 172 -12.28 -11.76 2.77
C GLN A 172 -13.61 -11.31 2.14
N LEU A 173 -13.62 -11.05 0.83
CA LEU A 173 -14.82 -10.68 0.08
C LEU A 173 -15.62 -11.91 -0.40
N VAL A 174 -15.08 -13.12 -0.24
CA VAL A 174 -15.72 -14.36 -0.72
C VAL A 174 -16.77 -14.84 0.27
N GLY A 175 -17.90 -15.33 -0.24
CA GLY A 175 -18.94 -16.01 0.54
C GLY A 175 -20.07 -15.12 1.04
N ARG A 176 -19.93 -13.79 1.00
CA ARG A 176 -21.03 -12.84 1.22
C ARG A 176 -21.06 -11.77 0.12
N PRO A 177 -22.24 -11.29 -0.29
CA PRO A 177 -22.30 -10.17 -1.21
C PRO A 177 -21.64 -8.93 -0.61
N VAL A 178 -20.77 -8.27 -1.38
CA VAL A 178 -20.06 -7.05 -0.95
C VAL A 178 -20.99 -5.84 -0.96
N GLY A 179 -21.98 -5.84 -1.84
CA GLY A 179 -22.99 -4.80 -1.98
C GLY A 179 -24.03 -5.18 -3.02
N SER A 180 -24.90 -4.22 -3.36
CA SER A 180 -25.87 -4.38 -4.45
C SER A 180 -25.90 -3.15 -5.34
N VAL A 181 -25.77 -3.36 -6.65
CA VAL A 181 -25.77 -2.30 -7.66
C VAL A 181 -26.98 -2.52 -8.56
N GLY A 182 -27.89 -1.54 -8.63
CA GLY A 182 -29.13 -1.64 -9.41
C GLY A 182 -30.07 -2.76 -8.95
N GLY A 183 -29.97 -3.22 -7.70
CA GLY A 183 -30.71 -4.38 -7.19
C GLY A 183 -30.03 -5.74 -7.40
N HIS A 184 -28.97 -5.81 -8.22
CA HIS A 184 -28.16 -7.01 -8.40
C HIS A 184 -27.15 -7.15 -7.27
N ALA A 185 -27.09 -8.29 -6.60
CA ALA A 185 -26.09 -8.55 -5.56
C ALA A 185 -24.72 -8.82 -6.19
N VAL A 186 -23.64 -8.21 -5.69
CA VAL A 186 -22.29 -8.43 -6.19
C VAL A 186 -21.62 -9.55 -5.38
N GLN A 187 -21.38 -10.69 -6.01
CA GLN A 187 -20.74 -11.86 -5.43
C GLN A 187 -19.30 -11.97 -5.92
N VAL A 188 -18.33 -12.04 -5.00
CA VAL A 188 -16.91 -12.10 -5.34
C VAL A 188 -16.36 -13.53 -5.26
N SER A 189 -15.60 -13.93 -6.28
CA SER A 189 -14.73 -15.12 -6.24
C SER A 189 -13.28 -14.73 -6.52
N VAL A 190 -12.33 -15.55 -6.09
CA VAL A 190 -10.89 -15.27 -6.20
C VAL A 190 -10.16 -16.55 -6.54
N ASN A 191 -9.30 -16.51 -7.56
CA ASN A 191 -8.43 -17.60 -8.03
C ASN A 191 -9.05 -19.00 -7.88
N HIS A 192 -9.80 -19.49 -8.87
CA HIS A 192 -10.23 -20.89 -8.81
C HIS A 192 -8.99 -21.79 -8.95
N THR A 193 -8.67 -22.53 -7.89
CA THR A 193 -7.65 -23.56 -7.96
C THR A 193 -8.27 -24.77 -8.65
N PHE A 194 -7.90 -25.04 -9.90
CA PHE A 194 -8.05 -26.39 -10.44
C PHE A 194 -7.16 -27.30 -9.57
N SER A 195 -7.74 -28.03 -8.62
CA SER A 195 -6.97 -29.07 -7.95
C SER A 195 -6.58 -30.08 -9.03
N SER A 196 -5.30 -30.16 -9.39
CA SER A 196 -4.80 -31.43 -9.91
C SER A 196 -5.10 -32.45 -8.80
N SER A 197 -5.93 -33.41 -9.16
CA SER A 197 -6.48 -34.43 -8.27
C SER A 197 -5.40 -34.97 -7.32
N LYS A 198 -5.58 -34.78 -6.00
CA LYS A 198 -5.01 -35.72 -5.05
C LYS A 198 -5.50 -37.10 -5.47
N ALA A 199 -4.57 -38.00 -5.76
CA ALA A 199 -4.84 -39.39 -6.10
C ALA A 199 -5.75 -40.02 -5.03
N SER A 200 -7.06 -40.02 -5.29
CA SER A 200 -8.00 -40.89 -4.61
C SER A 200 -8.07 -42.18 -5.42
N LYS A 201 -7.96 -43.30 -4.71
CA LYS A 201 -8.03 -44.65 -5.29
C LYS A 201 -9.26 -44.78 -6.20
N PRO A 202 -9.15 -45.48 -7.34
CA PRO A 202 -10.26 -45.64 -8.26
C PRO A 202 -11.33 -46.48 -7.58
N THR A 203 -12.49 -45.87 -7.33
CA THR A 203 -13.73 -46.61 -7.10
C THR A 203 -14.51 -46.57 -8.41
N ALA A 204 -14.80 -47.75 -8.92
CA ALA A 204 -15.47 -47.93 -10.20
C ALA A 204 -16.95 -47.59 -10.06
N SER A 205 -17.34 -46.39 -10.48
CA SER A 205 -18.70 -46.09 -10.96
C SER A 205 -18.77 -44.68 -11.55
N GLY A 206 -18.98 -44.61 -12.87
CA GLY A 206 -19.84 -43.62 -13.55
C GLY A 206 -19.45 -42.14 -13.48
N ASP A 207 -19.07 -41.63 -14.66
CA ASP A 207 -19.28 -40.25 -15.13
C ASP A 207 -18.50 -39.10 -14.47
N THR A 208 -17.24 -38.95 -14.88
CA THR A 208 -16.54 -37.66 -14.86
C THR A 208 -15.91 -37.38 -16.23
N ASN A 209 -16.75 -37.09 -17.21
CA ASN A 209 -16.35 -36.49 -18.49
C ASN A 209 -17.10 -35.16 -18.67
N THR A 210 -16.87 -34.20 -17.78
CA THR A 210 -17.09 -32.80 -18.12
C THR A 210 -15.88 -32.34 -18.95
N PRO A 211 -16.05 -31.96 -20.22
CA PRO A 211 -14.94 -31.44 -21.01
C PRO A 211 -14.34 -30.20 -20.32
N PRO A 212 -13.04 -29.90 -20.50
CA PRO A 212 -12.47 -28.65 -20.01
C PRO A 212 -13.29 -27.49 -20.57
N ALA A 213 -13.63 -26.52 -19.71
CA ALA A 213 -14.50 -25.40 -20.08
C ALA A 213 -13.90 -24.50 -21.18
N CYS A 214 -12.57 -24.54 -21.36
CA CYS A 214 -11.82 -23.89 -22.43
C CYS A 214 -10.52 -24.67 -22.67
N ASP A 215 -10.05 -24.76 -23.91
CA ASP A 215 -8.71 -25.29 -24.21
C ASP A 215 -7.66 -24.23 -23.78
N PRO A 216 -6.59 -24.59 -23.03
CA PRO A 216 -5.48 -23.68 -22.78
C PRO A 216 -4.93 -22.99 -24.04
N SER A 217 -5.00 -23.67 -25.20
CA SER A 217 -4.56 -23.08 -26.47
C SER A 217 -5.36 -21.84 -26.90
N ASP A 218 -6.64 -21.75 -26.52
CA ASP A 218 -7.48 -20.58 -26.80
C ASP A 218 -7.15 -19.41 -25.86
N ILE A 219 -6.79 -19.70 -24.60
CA ILE A 219 -6.26 -18.68 -23.69
C ILE A 219 -4.93 -18.13 -24.22
N ASP A 220 -4.03 -18.99 -24.69
CA ASP A 220 -2.75 -18.56 -25.27
C ASP A 220 -2.95 -17.68 -26.50
N LYS A 221 -3.94 -18.00 -27.37
CA LYS A 221 -4.32 -17.14 -28.50
C LYS A 221 -4.82 -15.78 -28.02
N LEU A 222 -5.71 -15.74 -27.02
CA LEU A 222 -6.22 -14.48 -26.47
C LEU A 222 -5.09 -13.62 -25.91
N VAL A 223 -4.23 -14.19 -25.06
CA VAL A 223 -3.09 -13.49 -24.46
C VAL A 223 -2.14 -12.98 -25.53
N THR A 224 -1.80 -13.82 -26.52
CA THR A 224 -0.94 -13.43 -27.63
C THR A 224 -1.56 -12.27 -28.43
N SER A 225 -2.87 -12.33 -28.69
CA SER A 225 -3.61 -11.26 -29.38
C SER A 225 -3.56 -9.95 -28.60
N VAL A 226 -3.88 -9.97 -27.30
CA VAL A 226 -3.78 -8.79 -26.40
C VAL A 226 -2.37 -8.20 -26.43
N LEU A 227 -1.34 -9.03 -26.19
CA LEU A 227 0.04 -8.57 -26.13
C LEU A 227 0.59 -8.07 -27.47
N SER A 228 0.04 -8.54 -28.59
CA SER A 228 0.39 -8.08 -29.94
C SER A 228 -0.21 -6.72 -30.28
N ALA A 229 -1.40 -6.42 -29.74
CA ALA A 229 -2.12 -5.18 -29.96
C ALA A 229 -1.64 -4.03 -29.05
N LEU A 230 -0.98 -4.35 -27.93
CA LEU A 230 -0.49 -3.34 -26.99
C LEU A 230 0.62 -2.45 -27.59
N PRO A 231 0.53 -1.12 -27.40
CA PRO A 231 1.60 -0.19 -27.74
C PRO A 231 2.94 -0.55 -27.08
N ALA A 232 4.06 -0.30 -27.76
CA ALA A 232 5.40 -0.69 -27.27
C ALA A 232 5.77 -0.06 -25.91
N ASN A 233 5.33 1.19 -25.66
CA ASN A 233 5.53 1.89 -24.39
C ASN A 233 4.77 1.26 -23.21
N SER A 234 3.83 0.35 -23.45
CA SER A 234 3.13 -0.40 -22.39
C SER A 234 4.09 -1.25 -21.55
N TYR A 235 5.24 -1.61 -22.13
CA TYR A 235 6.30 -2.45 -21.52
C TYR A 235 7.54 -1.64 -21.09
N GLU A 236 7.41 -0.32 -20.95
CA GLU A 236 8.49 0.50 -20.39
C GLU A 236 8.30 0.62 -18.87
N CYS A 237 9.34 0.24 -18.12
CA CYS A 237 9.36 0.41 -16.66
C CYS A 237 9.37 1.90 -16.32
N VAL A 238 8.44 2.34 -15.47
CA VAL A 238 8.39 3.73 -14.98
C VAL A 238 9.50 4.02 -13.96
N SER A 239 10.30 3.02 -13.55
CA SER A 239 11.39 3.22 -12.59
C SER A 239 12.62 3.91 -13.23
N GLU A 240 12.41 4.98 -14.00
CA GLU A 240 13.49 5.87 -14.38
C GLU A 240 14.12 6.45 -13.10
N PRO A 241 15.46 6.47 -13.01
CA PRO A 241 16.12 7.07 -11.86
C PRO A 241 15.64 8.50 -11.66
N LEU A 242 15.33 8.88 -10.42
CA LEU A 242 15.06 10.27 -10.10
C LEU A 242 16.28 11.11 -10.44
N ILE A 243 16.06 12.24 -11.11
CA ILE A 243 17.12 13.15 -11.51
C ILE A 243 17.30 14.17 -10.37
N PRO A 244 18.46 14.19 -9.68
CA PRO A 244 18.80 15.27 -8.76
C PRO A 244 18.86 16.59 -9.50
N ARG A 245 18.49 17.67 -8.82
CA ARG A 245 18.66 19.01 -9.37
C ARG A 245 20.13 19.34 -9.57
N SER A 246 20.41 20.32 -10.42
CA SER A 246 21.75 20.88 -10.50
C SER A 246 22.08 21.66 -9.23
N TRP A 247 23.34 21.63 -8.81
CA TRP A 247 23.84 22.46 -7.71
C TRP A 247 23.67 23.96 -7.98
N THR A 248 23.55 24.36 -9.25
CA THR A 248 23.29 25.74 -9.69
C THR A 248 21.85 26.19 -9.52
N ASP A 249 20.92 25.24 -9.35
CA ASP A 249 19.49 25.55 -9.26
C ASP A 249 19.17 26.27 -7.94
N PRO A 250 18.14 27.14 -7.92
CA PRO A 250 17.76 27.84 -6.69
C PRO A 250 17.26 26.87 -5.62
N THR A 251 17.84 26.97 -4.42
CA THR A 251 17.41 26.19 -3.25
C THR A 251 16.21 26.84 -2.56
N LEU A 252 15.20 26.04 -2.25
CA LEU A 252 14.08 26.40 -1.38
C LEU A 252 14.56 26.50 0.08
N LYS A 253 14.73 27.72 0.58
CA LYS A 253 15.06 27.98 1.99
C LYS A 253 13.82 28.30 2.80
N VAL A 254 13.58 27.49 3.83
CA VAL A 254 12.44 27.64 4.73
C VAL A 254 12.79 28.61 5.86
N SER A 255 12.01 29.68 6.02
CA SER A 255 12.24 30.73 7.04
C SER A 255 11.46 30.51 8.33
N ARG A 256 10.40 29.70 8.29
CA ARG A 256 9.55 29.29 9.42
C ARG A 256 9.16 27.83 9.25
N PRO A 257 8.91 27.09 10.35
CA PRO A 257 8.44 25.71 10.27
C PRO A 257 7.28 25.54 9.26
N CYS A 258 7.43 24.60 8.35
CA CYS A 258 6.49 24.31 7.28
C CYS A 258 6.27 22.79 7.18
N LEU A 259 5.02 22.37 6.97
CA LEU A 259 4.67 20.98 6.71
C LEU A 259 4.07 20.89 5.30
N TYR A 260 4.80 20.26 4.39
CA TYR A 260 4.30 19.92 3.07
C TYR A 260 3.61 18.55 3.13
N VAL A 261 2.35 18.48 2.72
CA VAL A 261 1.57 17.23 2.70
C VAL A 261 1.27 16.89 1.25
N PHE A 262 1.63 15.67 0.86
CA PHE A 262 1.50 15.20 -0.52
C PHE A 262 0.45 14.10 -0.58
N PRO A 263 -0.75 14.40 -1.13
CA PRO A 263 -1.76 13.38 -1.33
C PRO A 263 -1.33 12.45 -2.46
N GLU A 264 -1.11 11.17 -2.12
CA GLU A 264 -0.89 10.10 -3.09
C GLU A 264 -2.03 9.08 -2.99
N GLY A 265 -2.33 8.35 -4.06
CA GLY A 265 -3.55 7.55 -4.16
C GLY A 265 -3.78 6.62 -2.97
N SER A 266 -2.81 5.72 -2.70
CA SER A 266 -2.83 4.84 -1.51
C SER A 266 -1.67 5.10 -0.55
N GLY A 267 -0.73 5.97 -0.91
CA GLY A 267 0.44 6.31 -0.11
C GLY A 267 0.26 7.59 0.69
N GLN A 268 1.11 7.77 1.71
CA GLN A 268 1.20 9.01 2.45
C GLN A 268 2.64 9.49 2.42
N ALA A 269 2.86 10.76 2.10
CA ALA A 269 4.15 11.40 2.22
C ALA A 269 4.01 12.83 2.72
N ALA A 270 4.92 13.25 3.58
CA ALA A 270 5.01 14.62 4.03
C ALA A 270 6.47 15.03 4.23
N ILE A 271 6.76 16.31 4.08
CA ILE A 271 8.07 16.87 4.43
C ILE A 271 7.86 17.92 5.50
N PHE A 272 8.45 17.68 6.67
CA PHE A 272 8.50 18.66 7.73
C PHE A 272 9.82 19.41 7.66
N ALA A 273 9.75 20.71 7.36
CA ALA A 273 10.89 21.57 7.13
C ALA A 273 10.94 22.69 8.16
N ILE A 274 12.10 22.88 8.78
CA ILE A 274 12.42 24.02 9.63
C ILE A 274 13.70 24.68 9.09
N PRO A 275 14.05 25.91 9.52
CA PRO A 275 15.30 26.53 9.10
C PRO A 275 16.52 25.63 9.41
N GLY A 276 17.16 25.11 8.36
CA GLY A 276 18.37 24.26 8.47
C GLY A 276 18.13 22.79 8.82
N TYR A 277 16.89 22.28 8.74
CA TYR A 277 16.61 20.85 8.92
C TYR A 277 15.33 20.42 8.20
N ASN A 278 15.38 19.31 7.46
CA ASN A 278 14.23 18.74 6.75
C ASN A 278 14.06 17.25 7.05
N MET A 279 12.85 16.84 7.43
CA MET A 279 12.50 15.45 7.69
C MET A 279 11.46 14.96 6.68
N LEU A 280 11.77 13.88 5.97
CA LEU A 280 10.81 13.14 5.16
C LEU A 280 10.01 12.21 6.07
N VAL A 281 8.68 12.25 5.99
CA VAL A 281 7.77 11.36 6.72
C VAL A 281 7.06 10.49 5.70
N ASN A 282 7.35 9.19 5.73
CA ASN A 282 6.93 8.21 4.72
C ASN A 282 7.37 8.60 3.28
N ALA A 283 7.23 7.69 2.31
CA ALA A 283 7.69 7.95 0.94
C ALA A 283 6.66 7.59 -0.14
N GLY A 284 5.47 7.12 0.26
CA GLY A 284 4.42 6.83 -0.70
C GLY A 284 4.72 5.69 -1.67
N CYS A 285 3.77 5.43 -2.55
CA CYS A 285 3.66 4.17 -3.27
C CYS A 285 4.18 4.24 -4.71
N ALA A 286 4.65 5.41 -5.16
CA ALA A 286 5.04 5.66 -6.54
C ALA A 286 6.55 5.58 -6.76
N HIS A 287 6.97 5.13 -7.94
CA HIS A 287 8.37 5.23 -8.38
C HIS A 287 8.83 6.67 -8.58
N HIS A 288 7.91 7.55 -8.95
CA HIS A 288 8.11 9.01 -9.00
C HIS A 288 7.18 9.67 -7.97
N PRO A 289 7.59 9.73 -6.69
CA PRO A 289 6.77 10.35 -5.66
C PRO A 289 6.50 11.81 -5.98
N SER A 290 5.26 12.24 -5.73
CA SER A 290 4.79 13.60 -5.99
C SER A 290 5.54 14.65 -5.17
N PHE A 291 6.16 14.25 -4.06
CA PHE A 291 6.98 15.13 -3.22
C PHE A 291 8.39 15.35 -3.76
N TRP A 292 8.88 14.52 -4.69
CA TRP A 292 10.26 14.60 -5.17
C TRP A 292 10.63 15.99 -5.69
N PRO A 293 9.81 16.69 -6.50
CA PRO A 293 10.12 18.05 -6.93
C PRO A 293 10.39 19.00 -5.76
N VAL A 294 9.62 18.92 -4.67
CA VAL A 294 9.83 19.75 -3.48
C VAL A 294 11.08 19.32 -2.72
N ALA A 295 11.25 18.02 -2.46
CA ALA A 295 12.42 17.48 -1.78
C ALA A 295 13.73 17.83 -2.50
N ASN A 296 13.72 17.74 -3.83
CA ASN A 296 14.85 18.02 -4.69
C ASN A 296 15.27 19.51 -4.61
N HIS A 297 14.32 20.43 -4.43
CA HIS A 297 14.62 21.87 -4.26
C HIS A 297 14.99 22.26 -2.83
N LEU A 298 14.73 21.42 -1.83
CA LEU A 298 15.24 21.66 -0.48
C LEU A 298 16.77 21.54 -0.47
N ASP A 299 17.39 22.10 0.56
CA ASP A 299 18.85 22.10 0.69
C ASP A 299 19.40 20.66 0.81
N ARG A 300 18.78 19.87 1.68
CA ARG A 300 18.98 18.42 1.85
C ARG A 300 17.84 17.84 2.67
N LEU A 301 17.70 16.51 2.67
CA LEU A 301 16.95 15.81 3.69
C LEU A 301 17.92 15.42 4.82
N ASP A 302 17.55 15.65 6.08
CA ASP A 302 18.37 15.37 7.26
C ASP A 302 17.93 14.10 8.00
N SER A 303 16.66 13.73 7.86
CA SER A 303 16.12 12.48 8.41
C SER A 303 14.94 11.94 7.63
N VAL A 304 14.67 10.65 7.86
CA VAL A 304 13.51 9.93 7.34
C VAL A 304 12.77 9.28 8.50
N LEU A 305 11.47 9.49 8.60
CA LEU A 305 10.58 8.84 9.56
C LEU A 305 9.65 7.90 8.81
N LEU A 306 9.73 6.60 9.09
CA LEU A 306 8.80 5.59 8.59
C LEU A 306 7.84 5.13 9.67
N THR A 307 6.58 5.52 9.50
CA THR A 307 5.51 5.25 10.46
C THR A 307 5.03 3.80 10.42
N HIS A 308 5.08 3.14 9.28
CA HIS A 308 4.61 1.76 9.13
C HIS A 308 5.35 1.06 7.98
N TRP A 309 5.27 -0.26 7.98
CA TRP A 309 5.70 -1.08 6.84
C TRP A 309 4.51 -1.36 5.95
N GLY A 310 4.64 -1.05 4.66
CA GLY A 310 3.60 -1.31 3.69
C GLY A 310 4.12 -1.17 2.28
N VAL A 311 3.49 -1.88 1.35
CA VAL A 311 3.77 -1.76 -0.09
C VAL A 311 3.47 -0.36 -0.62
N ASP A 312 2.65 0.39 0.10
CA ASP A 312 2.31 1.79 -0.13
C ASP A 312 3.44 2.79 0.24
N ASN A 313 4.61 2.30 0.67
CA ASN A 313 5.81 3.09 0.95
C ASN A 313 7.07 2.59 0.23
N LEU A 314 7.11 1.30 -0.13
CA LEU A 314 8.33 0.64 -0.58
C LEU A 314 8.88 1.18 -1.90
N LEU A 315 8.01 1.44 -2.88
CA LEU A 315 8.45 1.94 -4.17
C LEU A 315 9.04 3.35 -4.06
N GLY A 316 8.39 4.24 -3.32
CA GLY A 316 8.90 5.59 -3.08
C GLY A 316 10.22 5.60 -2.32
N LEU A 317 10.35 4.74 -1.30
CA LEU A 317 11.63 4.57 -0.58
C LEU A 317 12.74 4.10 -1.50
N SER A 318 12.44 3.10 -2.32
CA SER A 318 13.43 2.48 -3.22
C SER A 318 13.90 3.45 -4.30
N SER A 319 13.03 4.36 -4.75
CA SER A 319 13.39 5.40 -5.71
C SER A 319 14.13 6.58 -5.08
N VAL A 320 13.71 7.04 -3.88
CA VAL A 320 14.18 8.30 -3.29
C VAL A 320 15.45 8.11 -2.48
N LEU A 321 15.56 7.08 -1.64
CA LEU A 321 16.70 6.97 -0.71
C LEU A 321 18.05 6.90 -1.44
N PRO A 322 18.23 6.09 -2.51
CA PRO A 322 19.50 6.01 -3.22
C PRO A 322 19.95 7.32 -3.86
N VAL A 323 18.98 8.16 -4.27
CA VAL A 323 19.24 9.42 -4.98
C VAL A 323 19.39 10.58 -4.01
N ALA A 324 18.49 10.71 -3.03
CA ALA A 324 18.47 11.81 -2.07
C ALA A 324 19.67 11.79 -1.10
N PHE A 325 20.25 10.62 -0.86
CA PHE A 325 21.36 10.41 0.07
C PHE A 325 22.61 9.85 -0.60
N ALA A 326 22.68 9.93 -1.93
CA ALA A 326 23.88 9.59 -2.69
C ALA A 326 25.08 10.39 -2.18
N ARG A 327 26.25 9.76 -2.14
CA ARG A 327 27.50 10.44 -1.74
C ARG A 327 27.86 11.50 -2.77
N THR A 328 28.13 12.71 -2.29
CA THR A 328 28.67 13.81 -3.10
C THR A 328 30.08 14.13 -2.62
N ASP A 329 31.03 14.36 -3.53
CA ASP A 329 32.47 14.48 -3.21
C ASP A 329 32.80 15.60 -2.19
N ASP A 330 31.93 16.60 -2.06
CA ASP A 330 32.08 17.75 -1.14
C ASP A 330 31.28 17.64 0.18
N ALA A 331 30.55 16.53 0.42
CA ALA A 331 29.71 16.43 1.61
C ALA A 331 30.51 16.03 2.87
N VAL A 332 30.49 16.91 3.87
CA VAL A 332 30.79 16.52 5.27
C VAL A 332 29.81 15.42 5.65
N LEU A 333 30.34 14.34 6.20
CA LEU A 333 29.66 13.09 6.50
C LEU A 333 28.72 13.25 7.71
N ASP A 334 27.67 14.06 7.56
CA ASP A 334 26.58 14.12 8.53
C ASP A 334 25.76 12.85 8.33
N SER A 335 25.75 11.97 9.33
CA SER A 335 24.92 10.76 9.33
C SER A 335 23.45 11.16 9.27
N THR A 336 22.74 10.71 8.24
CA THR A 336 21.29 10.91 8.12
C THR A 336 20.58 9.88 9.00
N LEU A 337 19.74 10.33 9.92
CA LEU A 337 18.98 9.43 10.78
C LEU A 337 17.73 8.90 10.06
N CYS A 338 17.59 7.59 9.96
CA CYS A 338 16.39 6.95 9.43
C CYS A 338 15.66 6.19 10.54
N LEU A 339 14.56 6.76 11.04
CA LEU A 339 13.73 6.20 12.10
C LEU A 339 12.70 5.24 11.50
N LEU A 340 12.82 3.96 11.84
CA LEU A 340 12.06 2.87 11.24
C LEU A 340 11.14 2.22 12.29
N THR A 341 9.87 2.02 11.94
CA THR A 341 8.97 1.19 12.74
C THR A 341 9.51 -0.24 12.91
N PRO A 342 9.29 -0.91 14.07
CA PRO A 342 9.57 -2.33 14.25
C PRO A 342 9.01 -3.23 13.15
N PRO A 343 9.72 -4.32 12.79
CA PRO A 343 11.09 -4.58 13.21
C PRO A 343 12.05 -3.75 12.34
N PRO A 344 13.06 -3.12 12.92
CA PRO A 344 14.36 -3.14 12.27
C PRO A 344 15.42 -3.68 13.21
N ASN A 345 16.24 -4.59 12.70
CA ASN A 345 17.50 -4.97 13.30
C ASN A 345 18.60 -4.74 12.24
N PRO A 346 19.31 -3.60 12.26
CA PRO A 346 20.31 -3.22 11.26
C PRO A 346 21.36 -4.30 10.96
N SER A 347 21.71 -5.10 11.97
CA SER A 347 22.73 -6.15 11.86
C SER A 347 22.19 -7.47 11.27
N GLY A 348 20.87 -7.63 11.19
CA GLY A 348 20.20 -8.86 10.69
C GLY A 348 19.71 -8.81 9.24
N PHE A 349 19.68 -7.63 8.59
CA PHE A 349 19.09 -7.46 7.24
C PHE A 349 19.75 -8.31 6.14
N CYS A 350 21.02 -8.72 6.30
CA CYS A 350 21.78 -9.35 5.21
C CYS A 350 21.60 -10.87 5.09
N LYS A 351 20.73 -11.52 5.87
CA LYS A 351 20.56 -13.00 5.82
C LYS A 351 19.09 -13.42 5.87
N LEU A 352 18.31 -12.99 4.88
CA LEU A 352 17.01 -13.61 4.64
C LEU A 352 17.20 -14.94 3.90
N PRO A 353 16.32 -15.95 4.13
CA PRO A 353 16.30 -17.16 3.31
C PRO A 353 16.12 -16.81 1.83
N GLU A 354 16.63 -17.63 0.91
CA GLU A 354 16.37 -17.45 -0.52
C GLU A 354 14.86 -17.48 -0.82
N ALA A 355 14.45 -16.81 -1.90
CA ALA A 355 13.06 -16.87 -2.35
C ALA A 355 12.76 -18.28 -2.87
N ASN A 356 11.50 -18.71 -2.75
CA ASN A 356 11.11 -19.97 -3.34
C ASN A 356 11.23 -19.85 -4.87
N PRO A 357 12.00 -20.73 -5.56
CA PRO A 357 12.17 -20.66 -7.01
C PRO A 357 10.86 -20.80 -7.79
N THR A 358 9.81 -21.36 -7.18
CA THR A 358 8.48 -21.49 -7.80
C THR A 358 7.60 -20.25 -7.65
N GLN A 359 8.07 -19.20 -6.96
CA GLN A 359 7.30 -17.99 -6.73
C GLN A 359 7.37 -17.07 -7.96
N SER A 360 6.23 -16.51 -8.36
CA SER A 360 6.20 -15.55 -9.47
C SER A 360 7.14 -14.37 -9.20
N PRO A 361 8.00 -13.97 -10.16
CA PRO A 361 8.94 -12.85 -10.02
C PRO A 361 8.22 -11.50 -9.86
N LEU A 362 6.90 -11.48 -10.09
CA LEU A 362 6.04 -10.33 -9.87
C LEU A 362 5.60 -10.19 -8.40
N THR A 363 5.90 -11.16 -7.54
CA THR A 363 5.59 -11.04 -6.12
C THR A 363 6.57 -10.10 -5.41
N MET A 364 6.03 -9.22 -4.55
CA MET A 364 6.79 -8.25 -3.77
C MET A 364 6.69 -8.55 -2.28
N SER A 365 7.81 -8.93 -1.69
CA SER A 365 7.93 -9.22 -0.26
C SER A 365 8.51 -8.01 0.48
N ILE A 366 7.78 -7.47 1.45
CA ILE A 366 8.21 -6.29 2.22
C ILE A 366 9.60 -6.49 2.86
N PRO A 367 9.87 -7.61 3.59
CA PRO A 367 11.19 -7.83 4.17
C PRO A 367 12.31 -7.90 3.13
N ARG A 368 12.05 -8.54 1.98
CA ARG A 368 13.07 -8.73 0.94
C ARG A 368 13.40 -7.44 0.21
N GLU A 369 12.39 -6.64 -0.15
CA GLU A 369 12.62 -5.34 -0.80
C GLU A 369 13.36 -4.39 0.13
N MET A 370 13.00 -4.36 1.42
CA MET A 370 13.72 -3.54 2.39
C MET A 370 15.18 -3.99 2.56
N ALA A 371 15.43 -5.31 2.64
CA ALA A 371 16.79 -5.83 2.71
C ALA A 371 17.62 -5.47 1.47
N LYS A 372 17.02 -5.54 0.27
CA LYS A 372 17.64 -5.12 -0.98
C LYS A 372 18.01 -3.64 -0.95
N LEU A 373 17.05 -2.77 -0.57
CA LEU A 373 17.27 -1.33 -0.46
C LEU A 373 18.39 -1.00 0.52
N MET A 374 18.37 -1.60 1.72
CA MET A 374 19.42 -1.37 2.72
C MET A 374 20.81 -1.82 2.25
N ASN A 375 20.89 -2.93 1.50
CA ASN A 375 22.13 -3.39 0.90
C ASN A 375 22.63 -2.44 -0.18
N GLU A 376 21.73 -1.92 -1.03
CA GLU A 376 22.05 -0.93 -2.06
C GLU A 376 22.60 0.36 -1.45
N LEU A 377 21.92 0.91 -0.44
CA LEU A 377 22.35 2.10 0.29
C LEU A 377 23.72 1.92 0.96
N LYS A 378 23.99 0.71 1.47
CA LYS A 378 25.30 0.35 2.04
C LYS A 378 26.39 0.27 0.97
N GLN A 379 26.10 -0.33 -0.19
CA GLN A 379 27.04 -0.46 -1.30
C GLN A 379 27.40 0.90 -1.90
N GLN A 380 26.43 1.81 -1.98
CA GLN A 380 26.62 3.20 -2.44
C GLN A 380 27.36 4.07 -1.43
N GLY A 381 27.61 3.59 -0.21
CA GLY A 381 28.31 4.34 0.84
C GLY A 381 27.53 5.54 1.35
N THR A 382 26.18 5.47 1.32
CA THR A 382 25.31 6.52 1.88
C THR A 382 25.53 6.67 3.40
N SER A 383 25.31 7.86 3.94
CA SER A 383 25.45 8.14 5.39
C SER A 383 24.20 7.79 6.20
N ILE A 384 23.29 6.97 5.65
CA ILE A 384 22.03 6.61 6.33
C ILE A 384 22.29 5.68 7.50
N PHE A 385 21.83 6.09 8.68
CA PHE A 385 21.86 5.30 9.90
C PHE A 385 20.45 4.86 10.28
N PRO A 386 20.08 3.58 10.02
CA PRO A 386 18.77 3.05 10.39
C PRO A 386 18.68 2.84 11.90
N GLN A 387 17.67 3.43 12.53
CA GLN A 387 17.36 3.27 13.95
C GLN A 387 15.91 2.83 14.14
N THR A 388 15.73 1.80 14.95
CA THR A 388 14.43 1.31 15.39
C THR A 388 13.73 2.30 16.29
N LEU A 389 12.51 2.66 15.89
CA LEU A 389 11.68 3.58 16.63
C LEU A 389 10.69 2.83 17.53
N THR A 390 11.00 2.79 18.82
CA THR A 390 10.08 2.35 19.86
C THR A 390 9.98 3.42 20.93
N ARG A 391 8.91 3.39 21.72
CA ARG A 391 8.80 4.22 22.92
C ARG A 391 9.85 3.86 23.98
N GLY A 392 10.26 2.59 24.02
CA GLY A 392 11.21 2.04 25.00
C GLY A 392 10.69 2.03 26.43
N THR A 393 9.39 2.26 26.63
CA THR A 393 8.71 2.23 27.93
C THR A 393 7.26 1.76 27.75
N LYS A 394 6.62 1.38 28.87
CA LYS A 394 5.19 1.10 28.94
C LYS A 394 4.35 2.34 28.62
N MET A 395 3.11 2.11 28.17
CA MET A 395 2.23 3.19 27.69
C MET A 395 1.90 4.25 28.75
N ALA A 396 1.87 3.88 30.03
CA ALA A 396 1.59 4.78 31.15
C ALA A 396 2.78 5.69 31.53
N ASN A 397 3.99 5.38 31.07
CA ASN A 397 5.21 6.10 31.45
C ASN A 397 5.57 7.17 30.42
N ALA A 398 6.24 8.25 30.83
CA ALA A 398 6.70 9.27 29.89
C ALA A 398 7.64 8.65 28.83
N ALA A 399 7.40 8.97 27.56
CA ALA A 399 8.26 8.54 26.45
C ALA A 399 9.59 9.30 26.47
N GLN A 400 10.68 8.62 26.10
CA GLN A 400 11.96 9.30 25.88
C GLN A 400 11.92 10.03 24.53
N ALA A 401 12.28 11.32 24.54
CA ALA A 401 12.38 12.12 23.33
C ALA A 401 13.64 11.74 22.53
N VAL A 402 13.50 11.62 21.21
CA VAL A 402 14.61 11.55 20.27
C VAL A 402 14.93 12.97 19.80
N GLN A 403 16.12 13.46 20.11
CA GLN A 403 16.58 14.76 19.64
C GLN A 403 16.93 14.66 18.16
N LEU A 404 16.17 15.35 17.30
CA LEU A 404 16.34 15.32 15.85
C LEU A 404 17.26 16.44 15.36
N PHE A 405 17.14 17.62 15.96
CA PHE A 405 17.91 18.80 15.59
C PHE A 405 18.04 19.76 16.77
N GLN A 406 19.18 20.42 16.91
CA GLN A 406 19.35 21.50 17.88
C GLN A 406 20.38 22.49 17.34
N LYS A 407 20.01 23.78 17.33
CA LYS A 407 20.91 24.85 16.93
C LYS A 407 20.74 26.07 17.81
N VAL A 408 21.86 26.52 18.38
CA VAL A 408 21.93 27.69 19.25
C VAL A 408 21.39 28.91 18.50
N GLY A 409 20.49 29.67 19.16
CA GLY A 409 19.84 30.84 18.56
C GLY A 409 18.78 30.52 17.49
N GLN A 410 18.46 29.24 17.23
CA GLN A 410 17.35 28.85 16.36
C GLN A 410 16.28 28.06 17.12
N GLY A 411 16.66 26.98 17.81
CA GLY A 411 15.73 26.15 18.57
C GLY A 411 16.13 24.68 18.63
N SER A 412 15.18 23.84 19.04
CA SER A 412 15.33 22.38 19.11
C SER A 412 14.11 21.65 18.52
N LEU A 413 14.36 20.54 17.86
CA LEU A 413 13.36 19.61 17.33
C LEU A 413 13.48 18.27 18.04
N GLU A 414 12.39 17.83 18.65
CA GLU A 414 12.29 16.58 19.38
C GLU A 414 11.16 15.72 18.81
N LEU A 415 11.34 14.40 18.78
CA LEU A 415 10.32 13.42 18.41
C LEU A 415 10.01 12.52 19.61
N PHE A 416 8.74 12.38 19.94
CA PHE A 416 8.24 11.50 21.00
C PHE A 416 7.51 10.30 20.38
N PRO A 417 8.04 9.07 20.49
CA PRO A 417 7.36 7.88 20.03
C PRO A 417 6.18 7.54 20.95
N LEU A 418 4.98 7.34 20.38
CA LEU A 418 3.76 6.96 21.10
C LEU A 418 3.55 5.45 21.08
N THR A 419 3.79 4.85 19.92
CA THR A 419 3.73 3.41 19.64
C THR A 419 4.89 3.03 18.73
N PRO A 420 5.29 1.75 18.70
CA PRO A 420 4.95 0.70 19.66
C PRO A 420 5.66 0.89 21.02
N THR A 421 5.17 0.19 22.02
CA THR A 421 5.57 0.28 23.44
C THR A 421 6.11 -1.06 23.96
N ASP A 422 6.67 -1.08 25.17
CA ASP A 422 7.14 -2.33 25.78
C ASP A 422 6.01 -3.33 26.07
N ASP A 423 4.77 -2.83 26.16
CA ASP A 423 3.59 -3.67 26.34
C ASP A 423 3.33 -4.56 25.11
N ASP A 424 3.89 -4.20 23.95
CA ASP A 424 3.74 -4.91 22.67
C ASP A 424 4.89 -5.93 22.42
N SER A 425 5.67 -6.26 23.46
CA SER A 425 6.89 -7.07 23.30
C SER A 425 6.66 -8.46 22.70
N ALA A 426 5.48 -9.06 22.88
CA ALA A 426 5.16 -10.36 22.30
C ALA A 426 4.89 -10.25 20.80
N GLU A 427 4.10 -9.25 20.41
CA GLU A 427 3.81 -8.87 19.02
C GLU A 427 5.10 -8.48 18.30
N LEU A 428 5.95 -7.66 18.92
CA LEU A 428 7.25 -7.26 18.37
C LEU A 428 8.19 -8.45 18.15
N ARG A 429 8.24 -9.40 19.09
CA ARG A 429 9.03 -10.65 18.93
C ARG A 429 8.51 -11.49 17.77
N LYS A 430 7.19 -11.67 17.69
CA LYS A 430 6.56 -12.39 16.58
C LYS A 430 6.88 -11.76 15.22
N VAL A 431 6.74 -10.43 15.12
CA VAL A 431 7.07 -9.70 13.89
C VAL A 431 8.55 -9.86 13.55
N ALA A 432 9.46 -9.76 14.52
CA ALA A 432 10.89 -9.97 14.27
C ALA A 432 11.19 -11.39 13.73
N ASP A 433 10.56 -12.41 14.31
CA ASP A 433 10.72 -13.81 13.89
C ASP A 433 10.15 -14.05 12.47
N ASP A 434 8.95 -13.54 12.20
CA ASP A 434 8.31 -13.64 10.89
C ASP A 434 9.08 -12.85 9.82
N TRP A 435 9.59 -11.68 10.16
CA TRP A 435 10.43 -10.86 9.29
C TRP A 435 11.75 -11.55 8.94
N ALA A 436 12.45 -12.11 9.92
CA ALA A 436 13.72 -12.83 9.72
C ALA A 436 13.57 -14.04 8.77
N LYS A 437 12.37 -14.61 8.69
CA LYS A 437 12.03 -15.72 7.79
C LYS A 437 11.44 -15.27 6.46
N ALA A 438 11.21 -13.97 6.26
CA ALA A 438 10.36 -13.43 5.18
C ALA A 438 9.04 -14.22 5.07
N SER A 439 8.41 -14.50 6.22
CA SER A 439 7.22 -15.33 6.32
C SER A 439 6.01 -14.62 5.69
N PRO A 440 5.24 -15.28 4.79
CA PRO A 440 3.95 -14.76 4.33
C PRO A 440 2.96 -14.51 5.48
N GLY A 441 3.13 -15.21 6.62
CA GLY A 441 2.32 -15.01 7.82
C GLY A 441 2.47 -13.63 8.46
N LEU A 442 3.52 -12.88 8.13
CA LEU A 442 3.74 -11.52 8.64
C LEU A 442 2.57 -10.58 8.32
N ILE A 443 2.01 -10.71 7.11
CA ILE A 443 0.91 -9.85 6.62
C ILE A 443 -0.45 -10.38 7.11
N GLY A 444 -0.62 -11.71 7.11
CA GLY A 444 -1.88 -12.35 7.54
C GLY A 444 -2.10 -12.41 9.05
N ALA A 445 -1.08 -12.10 9.85
CA ALA A 445 -1.19 -12.07 11.30
C ALA A 445 -2.06 -10.92 11.78
N SER A 446 -2.96 -11.18 12.73
CA SER A 446 -3.78 -10.16 13.37
C SER A 446 -3.69 -10.22 14.89
N VAL A 447 -4.04 -9.09 15.52
CA VAL A 447 -4.06 -8.89 16.98
C VAL A 447 -5.49 -8.54 17.39
N PRO A 448 -6.09 -9.23 18.37
CA PRO A 448 -7.41 -8.88 18.88
C PRO A 448 -7.38 -7.57 19.68
N LEU A 449 -8.37 -6.71 19.45
CA LEU A 449 -8.57 -5.46 20.18
C LEU A 449 -9.61 -5.66 21.29
N GLY A 450 -9.16 -5.60 22.55
CA GLY A 450 -10.02 -5.66 23.73
C GLY A 450 -9.93 -6.97 24.52
N ARG A 451 -10.14 -6.90 25.84
CA ARG A 451 -10.12 -8.06 26.76
C ARG A 451 -11.50 -8.45 27.31
N SER A 452 -12.58 -7.75 26.98
CA SER A 452 -13.93 -8.00 27.52
C SER A 452 -14.89 -8.59 26.48
N PRO A 453 -15.67 -9.65 26.79
CA PRO A 453 -16.64 -10.27 25.88
C PRO A 453 -17.65 -9.27 25.29
N PRO A 454 -17.96 -9.29 23.98
CA PRO A 454 -17.47 -10.21 22.96
C PRO A 454 -16.18 -9.68 22.31
N ALA A 455 -15.05 -9.81 23.02
CA ALA A 455 -13.69 -9.40 22.63
C ALA A 455 -13.18 -10.01 21.30
N ASN A 456 -13.89 -10.99 20.73
CA ASN A 456 -13.45 -11.75 19.57
C ASN A 456 -13.93 -11.20 18.22
N LYS A 457 -14.54 -10.00 18.17
CA LYS A 457 -15.05 -9.46 16.90
C LYS A 457 -14.15 -8.46 16.19
N PHE A 458 -13.20 -7.83 16.87
CA PHE A 458 -12.34 -6.80 16.26
C PHE A 458 -10.88 -7.20 16.37
N THR A 459 -10.28 -7.53 15.23
CA THR A 459 -8.84 -7.75 15.10
C THR A 459 -8.25 -6.67 14.20
N VAL A 460 -6.96 -6.37 14.38
CA VAL A 460 -6.19 -5.49 13.49
C VAL A 460 -4.98 -6.22 12.94
N PRO A 461 -4.50 -5.90 11.73
CA PRO A 461 -3.25 -6.45 11.21
C PRO A 461 -2.10 -6.22 12.18
N LEU A 462 -1.24 -7.23 12.36
CA LEU A 462 -0.13 -7.19 13.29
C LEU A 462 0.86 -6.06 12.96
N LEU A 463 1.18 -5.86 11.68
CA LEU A 463 2.04 -4.76 11.23
C LEU A 463 1.44 -3.39 11.52
N SER A 464 0.13 -3.21 11.35
CA SER A 464 -0.55 -1.98 11.74
C SER A 464 -0.51 -1.77 13.27
N HIS A 465 -0.67 -2.84 14.05
CA HIS A 465 -0.63 -2.77 15.50
C HIS A 465 0.71 -2.30 16.06
N ILE A 466 1.82 -2.70 15.43
CA ILE A 466 3.18 -2.34 15.84
C ILE A 466 3.72 -1.09 15.13
N SER A 467 2.90 -0.43 14.31
CA SER A 467 3.30 0.77 13.59
C SER A 467 3.56 1.95 14.53
N ALA A 468 4.45 2.84 14.10
CA ALA A 468 4.91 3.99 14.85
C ALA A 468 4.02 5.23 14.66
N SER A 469 3.34 5.64 15.74
CA SER A 469 2.74 6.96 15.86
C SER A 469 3.64 7.85 16.70
N THR A 470 3.83 9.11 16.31
CA THR A 470 4.84 10.00 16.92
C THR A 470 4.32 11.44 17.05
N LEU A 471 4.76 12.12 18.12
CA LEU A 471 4.56 13.56 18.29
C LEU A 471 5.89 14.27 18.05
N VAL A 472 5.92 15.16 17.07
CA VAL A 472 7.09 15.98 16.74
C VAL A 472 6.88 17.39 17.30
N VAL A 473 7.86 17.89 18.05
CA VAL A 473 7.79 19.17 18.76
C VAL A 473 8.96 20.06 18.37
N TRP A 474 8.66 21.20 17.76
CA TRP A 474 9.62 22.26 17.50
C TRP A 474 9.52 23.35 18.57
N LYS A 475 10.61 23.55 19.30
CA LYS A 475 10.78 24.58 20.33
C LYS A 475 11.68 25.69 19.78
N PRO A 476 11.14 26.86 19.40
CA PRO A 476 11.96 27.97 18.92
C PRO A 476 12.85 28.52 20.05
N SER A 477 14.02 29.04 19.70
CA SER A 477 14.90 29.74 20.66
C SER A 477 14.32 31.06 21.15
N LYS A 478 13.51 31.72 20.31
CA LYS A 478 12.83 32.95 20.66
C LYS A 478 11.65 32.63 21.57
N ASP A 479 11.71 33.17 22.78
CA ASP A 479 10.79 32.88 23.88
C ASP A 479 9.34 33.36 23.68
N THR A 480 9.10 34.14 22.63
CA THR A 480 7.78 34.67 22.22
C THR A 480 7.18 33.92 21.03
N GLU A 481 7.95 33.05 20.35
CA GLU A 481 7.45 32.24 19.25
C GLU A 481 6.74 30.99 19.76
N ALA A 482 5.69 30.58 19.04
CA ALA A 482 4.87 29.44 19.44
C ALA A 482 5.62 28.11 19.24
N ILE A 483 5.51 27.23 20.22
CA ILE A 483 5.94 25.84 20.12
C ILE A 483 5.00 25.10 19.16
N LEU A 484 5.56 24.60 18.07
CA LEU A 484 4.83 23.81 17.07
C LEU A 484 4.83 22.34 17.48
N ARG A 485 3.68 21.69 17.31
CA ARG A 485 3.43 20.31 17.71
C ARG A 485 2.68 19.63 16.56
N VAL A 486 3.28 18.60 15.97
CA VAL A 486 2.72 17.86 14.84
C VAL A 486 2.60 16.40 15.23
N LEU A 487 1.39 15.86 15.16
CA LEU A 487 1.11 14.45 15.47
C LEU A 487 1.04 13.66 14.16
N PHE A 488 1.95 12.70 13.98
CA PHE A 488 1.91 11.74 12.90
C PHE A 488 1.35 10.41 13.44
N VAL A 489 0.21 9.98 12.92
CA VAL A 489 -0.47 8.75 13.37
C VAL A 489 -0.32 7.69 12.29
N ALA A 490 0.12 6.50 12.68
CA ALA A 490 0.22 5.39 11.73
C ALA A 490 -1.17 4.92 11.24
N PRO A 491 -1.27 4.36 10.03
CA PRO A 491 -2.52 3.79 9.54
C PRO A 491 -3.05 2.70 10.46
N ASN A 492 -4.36 2.75 10.74
CA ASN A 492 -5.07 1.78 11.59
C ASN A 492 -4.56 1.71 13.05
N ALA A 493 -3.83 2.73 13.53
CA ALA A 493 -3.45 2.82 14.93
C ALA A 493 -4.71 2.89 15.82
N HIS A 494 -4.78 2.06 16.86
CA HIS A 494 -5.92 2.08 17.77
C HIS A 494 -5.99 3.41 18.53
N GLN A 495 -7.07 4.17 18.32
CA GLN A 495 -7.21 5.54 18.83
C GLN A 495 -6.94 5.64 20.33
N ALA A 496 -7.48 4.73 21.15
CA ALA A 496 -7.28 4.78 22.60
C ALA A 496 -5.78 4.63 22.98
N ARG A 497 -5.00 3.86 22.23
CA ARG A 497 -3.56 3.70 22.48
C ARG A 497 -2.82 5.01 22.24
N VAL A 498 -3.15 5.69 21.13
CA VAL A 498 -2.58 7.01 20.80
C VAL A 498 -2.94 8.04 21.87
N LEU A 499 -4.21 8.10 22.29
CA LEU A 499 -4.69 9.06 23.30
C LEU A 499 -4.04 8.84 24.67
N ILE A 500 -4.02 7.61 25.19
CA ILE A 500 -3.37 7.28 26.48
C ILE A 500 -1.87 7.62 26.43
N SER A 501 -1.21 7.32 25.31
CA SER A 501 0.19 7.69 25.10
C SER A 501 0.42 9.20 25.13
N LEU A 502 -0.47 9.98 24.51
CA LEU A 502 -0.40 11.43 24.52
C LEU A 502 -0.59 11.99 25.94
N GLU A 503 -1.55 11.47 26.71
CA GLU A 503 -1.79 11.88 28.10
C GLU A 503 -0.53 11.71 28.96
N ALA A 504 0.18 10.58 28.82
CA ALA A 504 1.42 10.33 29.54
C ALA A 504 2.52 11.36 29.19
N ILE A 505 2.61 11.81 27.92
CA ILE A 505 3.58 12.83 27.51
C ILE A 505 3.14 14.22 28.01
N VAL A 506 1.85 14.53 27.95
CA VAL A 506 1.26 15.78 28.46
C VAL A 506 1.48 15.92 29.97
N ALA A 507 1.52 14.81 30.71
CA ALA A 507 1.82 14.82 32.14
C ALA A 507 3.21 15.41 32.43
N SER A 508 4.22 15.02 31.64
CA SER A 508 5.62 15.48 31.79
C SER A 508 5.96 16.75 31.01
N ASN A 509 5.11 17.16 30.06
CA ASN A 509 5.36 18.30 29.18
C ASN A 509 4.19 19.30 29.26
N ILE A 510 4.26 20.21 30.23
CA ILE A 510 3.16 21.13 30.54
C ILE A 510 2.74 22.02 29.37
N TYR A 511 3.66 22.35 28.45
CA TYR A 511 3.37 23.15 27.25
C TYR A 511 2.37 22.46 26.29
N LEU A 512 2.19 21.14 26.40
CA LEU A 512 1.18 20.41 25.63
C LEU A 512 -0.25 20.64 26.15
N ARG A 513 -0.43 21.16 27.38
CA ARG A 513 -1.75 21.45 27.97
C ARG A 513 -2.39 22.73 27.45
N HIS A 514 -1.64 23.54 26.70
CA HIS A 514 -2.05 24.86 26.27
C HIS A 514 -2.20 24.91 24.75
N ALA A 515 -3.30 25.45 24.24
CA ALA A 515 -3.54 25.57 22.80
C ALA A 515 -2.42 26.36 22.10
N ARG A 516 -1.98 27.45 22.72
CA ARG A 516 -0.78 28.21 22.35
C ARG A 516 0.20 28.18 23.51
N ALA A 517 1.42 27.73 23.23
CA ALA A 517 2.51 27.68 24.20
C ALA A 517 3.72 28.38 23.60
N VAL A 518 4.40 29.23 24.38
CA VAL A 518 5.68 29.85 24.03
C VAL A 518 6.73 29.48 25.09
N PRO A 519 8.04 29.47 24.77
CA PRO A 519 9.06 29.06 25.76
C PRO A 519 9.06 29.91 27.05
N SER A 520 8.80 31.22 26.96
CA SER A 520 8.82 32.15 28.10
C SER A 520 7.81 31.81 29.21
N ASP A 521 6.68 31.20 28.86
CA ASP A 521 5.61 30.84 29.82
C ASP A 521 6.05 29.76 30.82
N TYR A 522 7.11 29.00 30.51
CA TYR A 522 7.49 27.80 31.27
C TYR A 522 8.91 27.84 31.82
N GLU A 523 9.85 28.56 31.18
CA GLU A 523 11.19 28.76 31.75
C GLU A 523 11.14 29.54 33.08
N ARG A 524 10.22 30.50 33.22
CA ARG A 524 9.99 31.27 34.46
C ARG A 524 9.42 30.44 35.63
N LYS A 525 8.84 29.27 35.37
CA LYS A 525 8.36 28.36 36.43
C LYS A 525 9.47 27.48 37.01
N ARG A 526 10.63 27.39 36.36
CA ARG A 526 11.78 26.60 36.86
C ARG A 526 12.61 27.36 37.90
N THR A 527 12.62 28.69 37.85
CA THR A 527 13.36 29.56 38.78
C THR A 527 12.65 29.83 40.12
N THR A 528 11.41 29.36 40.29
CA THR A 528 10.62 29.54 41.53
C THR A 528 10.63 28.34 42.48
N ALA A 529 11.27 27.21 42.10
CA ALA A 529 11.52 26.08 42.99
C ALA A 529 12.81 26.30 43.81
N THR A 530 12.70 27.16 44.83
CA THR A 530 13.47 27.21 46.08
C THR A 530 14.85 26.51 46.12
N ALA A 531 15.92 27.31 46.05
CA ALA A 531 17.13 27.01 46.82
C ALA A 531 16.81 27.20 48.32
N PRO A 532 17.11 26.24 49.21
CA PRO A 532 16.99 26.48 50.64
C PRO A 532 18.09 27.48 51.04
N GLY A 533 17.67 28.67 51.44
CA GLY A 533 18.57 29.71 51.92
C GLY A 533 19.36 29.22 53.13
N ARG A 534 20.68 29.32 53.05
CA ARG A 534 21.57 29.26 54.22
C ARG A 534 21.19 30.38 55.17
N LYS A 535 20.81 30.01 56.39
CA LYS A 535 21.10 30.79 57.59
C LYS A 535 21.98 29.93 58.49
#